data_AF-A0A832ZG32-F1
#
_entry.id   AF-A0A832ZG32-F1
#
_cell.length_a   1.000
_cell.length_b   1.000
_cell.length_c   1.000
_cell.angle_alpha   90.00
_cell.angle_beta   90.00
_cell.angle_gamma   90.00
#
_symmetry.space_group_name_H-M   'P 1'
#
loop_
_entity.id
_entity.type
_entity.pdbx_description
1 polymer ?
#
loop_
_entity_poly.entity_id
_entity_poly.type
_entity_poly.pdbx_seq_one_letter_code
_entity_poly.pdbx_strand_id
1 'polypeptide(L)'
;AKAIVDVAIKLGAKIIVMQSGKTGRLDLEIEAIQQLADMAGKFGIKIALENTFSVKDTLYVVDNVDRENVGFALDVAHAFLSAQGDEGKLLEDVRLGTEKTIILMIHDNFGKLTPQVEPEDALAYGVGDLHLLPGEGKIPFGKVLKLFGEVPLLLKVKDPDKFAKLPDKQTLIEILTGI
;
A
#
# COMPACT_ATOMS: atom_id res chain seq x y z
N ALA A 1 0.03 -19.63 6.22
CA ALA A 1 0.38 -19.07 4.90
C ALA A 1 -0.13 -19.96 3.75
N LYS A 2 0.23 -21.25 3.65
CA LYS A 2 -0.22 -22.15 2.56
C LYS A 2 -1.70 -22.07 2.15
N ALA A 3 -2.63 -22.05 3.10
CA ALA A 3 -4.06 -21.93 2.82
C ALA A 3 -4.44 -20.68 2.01
N ILE A 4 -3.72 -19.55 2.17
CA ILE A 4 -3.98 -18.34 1.39
C ILE A 4 -3.62 -18.53 -0.09
N VAL A 5 -2.61 -19.34 -0.39
CA VAL A 5 -2.23 -19.69 -1.76
C VAL A 5 -3.29 -20.60 -2.37
N ASP A 6 -3.77 -21.60 -1.63
CA ASP A 6 -4.84 -22.48 -2.11
C ASP A 6 -6.13 -21.69 -2.43
N VAL A 7 -6.49 -20.73 -1.59
CA VAL A 7 -7.60 -19.80 -1.84
C VAL A 7 -7.32 -18.94 -3.07
N ALA A 8 -6.13 -18.36 -3.18
CA ALA A 8 -5.75 -17.54 -4.33
C ALA A 8 -5.81 -18.33 -5.65
N ILE A 9 -5.32 -19.58 -5.66
CA ILE A 9 -5.43 -20.49 -6.79
C ILE A 9 -6.90 -20.73 -7.13
N LYS A 10 -7.72 -21.07 -6.14
CA LYS A 10 -9.12 -21.41 -6.35
C LYS A 10 -9.94 -20.23 -6.90
N LEU A 11 -9.61 -19.01 -6.47
CA LEU A 11 -10.26 -17.77 -6.91
C LEU A 11 -9.63 -17.18 -8.19
N GLY A 12 -8.53 -17.76 -8.69
CA GLY A 12 -7.80 -17.21 -9.85
C GLY A 12 -7.07 -15.90 -9.57
N ALA A 13 -6.84 -15.55 -8.30
CA ALA A 13 -6.14 -14.35 -7.91
C ALA A 13 -4.67 -14.39 -8.37
N LYS A 14 -4.12 -13.22 -8.71
CA LYS A 14 -2.74 -13.08 -9.22
C LYS A 14 -1.78 -12.39 -8.25
N ILE A 15 -2.32 -11.70 -7.25
CA ILE A 15 -1.55 -10.94 -6.27
C ILE A 15 -2.10 -11.28 -4.88
N ILE A 16 -1.21 -11.61 -3.95
CA ILE A 16 -1.50 -11.71 -2.53
C ILE A 16 -0.82 -10.53 -1.85
N VAL A 17 -1.59 -9.66 -1.21
CA VAL A 17 -1.05 -8.55 -0.40
C VAL A 17 -0.92 -9.01 1.05
N MET A 18 0.21 -8.72 1.69
CA MET A 18 0.41 -9.01 3.10
C MET A 18 1.27 -7.95 3.78
N GLN A 19 1.08 -7.75 5.08
CA GLN A 19 1.92 -6.88 5.89
C GLN A 19 3.21 -7.62 6.29
N SER A 20 4.33 -6.89 6.30
CA SER A 20 5.61 -7.39 6.82
C SER A 20 6.11 -6.57 8.02
N GLY A 21 7.08 -7.11 8.76
CA GLY A 21 7.86 -6.39 9.76
C GLY A 21 7.26 -6.32 11.17
N LYS A 22 6.24 -7.13 11.49
CA LYS A 22 5.58 -7.12 12.81
C LYS A 22 6.21 -8.06 13.86
N THR A 23 7.01 -9.04 13.45
CA THR A 23 7.36 -10.17 14.32
C THR A 23 8.61 -9.93 15.18
N GLY A 24 9.41 -8.91 14.87
CA GLY A 24 10.72 -8.68 15.51
C GLY A 24 11.77 -9.76 15.19
N ARG A 25 11.42 -10.74 14.34
CA ARG A 25 12.28 -11.85 13.88
C ARG A 25 12.27 -11.88 12.35
N LEU A 26 13.00 -10.92 11.79
CA LEU A 26 13.08 -10.70 10.34
C LEU A 26 13.59 -11.94 9.60
N ASP A 27 14.51 -12.70 10.21
CA ASP A 27 15.04 -13.95 9.67
C ASP A 27 13.94 -14.99 9.38
N LEU A 28 13.09 -15.23 10.38
CA LEU A 28 11.97 -16.19 10.25
C LEU A 28 10.89 -15.68 9.31
N GLU A 29 10.66 -14.37 9.29
CA GLU A 29 9.73 -13.75 8.36
C GLU A 29 10.18 -13.89 6.90
N ILE A 30 11.46 -13.59 6.62
CA ILE A 30 12.06 -13.73 5.29
C ILE A 30 11.95 -15.19 4.82
N GLU A 31 12.33 -16.16 5.66
CA GLU A 31 12.25 -17.59 5.32
C GLU A 31 10.80 -18.01 5.02
N ALA A 32 9.83 -17.57 5.83
CA ALA A 32 8.42 -17.88 5.62
C ALA A 32 7.88 -17.28 4.31
N ILE A 33 8.30 -16.07 3.95
CA ILE A 33 7.91 -15.42 2.70
C ILE A 33 8.56 -16.12 1.51
N GLN A 34 9.83 -16.53 1.60
CA GLN A 34 10.50 -17.32 0.56
C GLN A 34 9.75 -18.62 0.27
N GLN A 35 9.40 -19.39 1.31
CA GLN A 35 8.63 -20.63 1.16
C GLN A 35 7.24 -20.38 0.53
N LEU A 36 6.59 -19.27 0.90
CA LEU A 36 5.31 -18.88 0.33
C LEU A 36 5.44 -18.49 -1.14
N ALA A 37 6.47 -17.71 -1.47
CA ALA A 37 6.78 -17.25 -2.82
C ALA A 37 7.10 -18.42 -3.76
N ASP A 38 7.92 -19.38 -3.31
CA ASP A 38 8.28 -20.58 -4.08
C ASP A 38 7.04 -21.45 -4.39
N MET A 39 6.05 -21.46 -3.48
CA MET A 39 4.79 -22.14 -3.71
C MET A 39 3.88 -21.37 -4.67
N ALA A 40 3.69 -20.07 -4.42
CA ALA A 40 2.82 -19.19 -5.20
C ALA A 40 3.31 -19.01 -6.65
N GLY A 41 4.63 -18.95 -6.85
CA GLY A 41 5.27 -18.73 -8.14
C GLY A 41 4.92 -19.82 -9.16
N LYS A 42 4.74 -21.07 -8.71
CA LYS A 42 4.31 -22.21 -9.56
C LYS A 42 2.95 -21.99 -10.23
N PHE A 43 2.15 -21.06 -9.71
CA PHE A 43 0.81 -20.73 -10.21
C PHE A 43 0.74 -19.32 -10.81
N GLY A 44 1.90 -18.65 -10.99
CA GLY A 44 1.97 -17.28 -11.50
C GLY A 44 1.36 -16.25 -10.54
N ILE A 45 1.41 -16.54 -9.23
CA ILE A 45 0.92 -15.65 -8.18
C ILE A 45 2.10 -14.86 -7.60
N LYS A 46 1.94 -13.53 -7.52
CA LYS A 46 2.89 -12.63 -6.89
C LYS A 46 2.52 -12.35 -5.43
N ILE A 47 3.53 -12.16 -4.59
CA ILE A 47 3.38 -11.72 -3.20
C ILE A 47 3.82 -10.25 -3.11
N ALA A 48 2.95 -9.38 -2.60
CA ALA A 48 3.22 -7.96 -2.47
C ALA A 48 3.21 -7.56 -0.98
N LEU A 49 4.34 -7.06 -0.48
CA LEU A 49 4.52 -6.67 0.91
C LEU A 49 4.14 -5.20 1.10
N GLU A 50 3.22 -4.94 2.03
CA GLU A 50 2.68 -3.62 2.31
C GLU A 50 3.57 -2.82 3.29
N ASN A 51 3.89 -1.57 2.96
CA ASN A 51 4.53 -0.64 3.89
C ASN A 51 3.52 -0.11 4.92
N THR A 52 3.35 -0.82 6.03
CA THR A 52 2.48 -0.34 7.13
C THR A 52 3.09 0.86 7.86
N PHE A 53 4.43 0.91 8.00
CA PHE A 53 5.11 1.93 8.81
C PHE A 53 6.25 2.65 8.08
N SER A 54 6.97 1.97 7.19
CA SER A 54 8.16 2.50 6.55
C SER A 54 8.36 1.86 5.20
N VAL A 55 8.54 2.70 4.17
CA VAL A 55 8.86 2.21 2.82
C VAL A 55 10.21 1.49 2.82
N LYS A 56 11.20 2.09 3.49
CA LYS A 56 12.58 1.55 3.54
C LYS A 56 12.65 0.20 4.23
N ASP A 57 11.96 0.04 5.37
CA ASP A 57 12.02 -1.21 6.14
C ASP A 57 11.34 -2.35 5.39
N THR A 58 10.19 -2.08 4.75
CA THR A 58 9.51 -3.09 3.94
C THR A 58 10.33 -3.42 2.68
N LEU A 59 10.97 -2.45 2.02
CA LEU A 59 11.88 -2.71 0.91
C LEU A 59 13.08 -3.56 1.32
N TYR A 60 13.63 -3.33 2.51
CA TYR A 60 14.67 -4.19 3.05
C TYR A 60 14.20 -5.65 3.13
N VAL A 61 12.97 -5.92 3.59
CA VAL A 61 12.42 -7.28 3.59
C VAL A 61 12.23 -7.82 2.17
N VAL A 62 11.66 -7.04 1.25
CA VAL A 62 11.52 -7.45 -0.17
C VAL A 62 12.85 -7.89 -0.76
N ASP A 63 13.91 -7.12 -0.50
CA ASP A 63 15.24 -7.36 -1.06
C ASP A 63 15.91 -8.59 -0.48
N ASN A 64 15.72 -8.85 0.81
CA ASN A 64 16.30 -10.02 1.48
C ASN A 64 15.50 -11.30 1.22
N VAL A 65 14.22 -11.19 0.84
CA VAL A 65 13.46 -12.35 0.37
C VAL A 65 14.04 -12.87 -0.95
N ASP A 66 14.49 -11.99 -1.83
CA ASP A 66 15.21 -12.33 -3.06
C ASP A 66 14.47 -13.38 -3.91
N ARG A 67 13.24 -13.03 -4.33
CA ARG A 67 12.40 -13.85 -5.22
C ARG A 67 11.71 -12.96 -6.25
N GLU A 68 11.76 -13.36 -7.52
CA GLU A 68 11.22 -12.57 -8.64
C GLU A 68 9.71 -12.31 -8.56
N ASN A 69 8.95 -13.20 -7.89
CA ASN A 69 7.51 -13.03 -7.68
C ASN A 69 7.16 -12.33 -6.36
N VAL A 70 8.13 -11.75 -5.66
CA VAL A 70 7.94 -10.95 -4.46
C VAL A 70 8.27 -9.50 -4.75
N GLY A 71 7.43 -8.60 -4.26
CA GLY A 71 7.61 -7.17 -4.45
C GLY A 71 6.75 -6.39 -3.49
N PHE A 72 6.39 -5.19 -3.91
CA PHE A 72 5.88 -4.16 -3.02
C PHE A 72 4.40 -3.87 -3.29
N ALA A 73 3.60 -3.88 -2.22
CA ALA A 73 2.26 -3.29 -2.20
C ALA A 73 2.41 -1.88 -1.62
N LEU A 74 2.81 -0.92 -2.46
CA LEU A 74 3.11 0.42 -1.98
C LEU A 74 1.81 1.11 -1.56
N ASP A 75 1.65 1.29 -0.25
CA ASP A 75 0.59 2.11 0.32
C ASP A 75 1.06 3.56 0.41
N VAL A 76 0.48 4.39 -0.48
CA VAL A 76 0.83 5.80 -0.60
C VAL A 76 0.42 6.59 0.64
N ALA A 77 -0.70 6.21 1.28
CA ALA A 77 -1.22 6.90 2.44
C ALA A 77 -0.42 6.63 3.70
N HIS A 78 0.02 5.39 3.93
CA HIS A 78 0.96 5.10 4.99
C HIS A 78 2.29 5.81 4.76
N ALA A 79 2.80 5.83 3.52
CA ALA A 79 4.00 6.60 3.20
C ALA A 79 3.85 8.10 3.52
N PHE A 80 2.67 8.68 3.26
CA PHE A 80 2.40 10.09 3.56
C PHE A 80 2.31 10.38 5.07
N LEU A 81 1.77 9.45 5.86
CA LEU A 81 1.80 9.52 7.32
C LEU A 81 3.23 9.45 7.87
N SER A 82 4.06 8.54 7.34
CA SER A 82 5.48 8.42 7.71
C SER A 82 6.30 9.64 7.27
N ALA A 83 5.87 10.30 6.19
CA ALA A 83 6.39 11.58 5.74
C ALA A 83 5.87 12.78 6.56
N GLN A 84 4.96 12.57 7.51
CA GLN A 84 4.31 13.63 8.31
C GLN A 84 3.66 14.72 7.46
N GLY A 85 3.09 14.33 6.32
CA GLY A 85 2.47 15.26 5.39
C GLY A 85 3.44 16.04 4.51
N ASP A 86 4.75 15.80 4.63
CA ASP A 86 5.75 16.43 3.77
C ASP A 86 5.75 15.77 2.38
N GLU A 87 5.41 16.57 1.37
CA GLU A 87 5.37 16.11 -0.03
C GLU A 87 6.75 15.67 -0.53
N GLY A 88 7.81 16.40 -0.22
CA GLY A 88 9.15 16.11 -0.72
C GLY A 88 9.64 14.75 -0.22
N LYS A 89 9.52 14.54 1.09
CA LYS A 89 9.85 13.28 1.76
C LYS A 89 8.97 12.12 1.26
N LEU A 90 7.67 12.36 1.06
CA LEU A 90 6.79 11.35 0.43
C LEU A 90 7.36 10.93 -0.93
N LEU A 91 7.65 11.88 -1.81
CA LEU A 91 8.12 11.57 -3.16
C LEU A 91 9.50 10.89 -3.14
N GLU A 92 10.38 11.27 -2.22
CA GLU A 92 11.66 10.59 -2.00
C GLU A 92 11.47 9.12 -1.58
N ASP A 93 10.64 8.88 -0.56
CA ASP A 93 10.40 7.51 -0.07
C ASP A 93 9.70 6.66 -1.13
N VAL A 94 8.69 7.19 -1.83
CA VAL A 94 7.97 6.48 -2.91
C VAL A 94 8.92 6.09 -4.04
N ARG A 95 9.85 6.96 -4.44
CA ARG A 95 10.83 6.66 -5.51
C ARG A 95 11.68 5.43 -5.21
N LEU A 96 11.93 5.11 -3.95
CA LEU A 96 12.72 3.92 -3.58
C LEU A 96 12.02 2.61 -3.95
N GLY A 97 10.68 2.60 -4.00
CA GLY A 97 9.89 1.40 -4.22
C GLY A 97 9.31 1.25 -5.62
N THR A 98 9.50 2.22 -6.52
CA THR A 98 8.80 2.27 -7.82
C THR A 98 9.02 1.00 -8.65
N GLU A 99 10.27 0.57 -8.83
CA GLU A 99 10.62 -0.58 -9.66
C GLU A 99 10.13 -1.92 -9.10
N LYS A 100 9.99 -2.02 -7.78
CA LYS A 100 9.55 -3.24 -7.07
C LYS A 100 8.05 -3.28 -6.82
N THR A 101 7.32 -2.22 -7.19
CA THR A 101 5.88 -2.13 -6.94
C THR A 101 5.09 -3.06 -7.85
N ILE A 102 4.36 -3.99 -7.22
CA ILE A 102 3.42 -4.91 -7.89
C ILE A 102 2.03 -4.28 -7.97
N ILE A 103 1.65 -3.53 -6.94
CA ILE A 103 0.34 -2.88 -6.82
C ILE A 103 0.49 -1.61 -5.98
N LEU A 104 -0.12 -0.53 -6.43
CA LEU A 104 -0.28 0.68 -5.64
C LEU A 104 -1.57 0.58 -4.84
N MET A 105 -1.47 0.77 -3.53
CA MET A 105 -2.63 0.89 -2.66
C MET A 105 -2.84 2.38 -2.36
N ILE A 106 -4.06 2.83 -2.61
CA ILE A 106 -4.41 4.24 -2.48
C ILE A 106 -5.63 4.41 -1.58
N HIS A 107 -5.54 5.40 -0.72
CA HIS A 107 -6.61 6.15 -0.07
C HIS A 107 -5.95 7.46 0.37
N ASP A 108 -6.71 8.39 0.95
CA ASP A 108 -6.18 9.70 1.33
C ASP A 108 -6.17 9.88 2.85
N ASN A 109 -5.35 10.83 3.30
CA ASN A 109 -5.28 11.33 4.67
C ASN A 109 -4.58 12.70 4.69
N PHE A 110 -4.46 13.31 5.87
CA PHE A 110 -3.85 14.64 6.02
C PHE A 110 -2.36 14.62 6.35
N GLY A 111 -1.73 13.44 6.45
CA GLY A 111 -0.32 13.27 6.79
C GLY A 111 0.00 13.54 8.27
N LYS A 112 -0.99 13.59 9.16
CA LYS A 112 -0.80 13.94 10.57
C LYS A 112 -0.92 12.72 11.47
N LEU A 113 0.03 12.53 12.38
CA LEU A 113 -0.03 11.48 13.42
C LEU A 113 -0.34 12.03 14.82
N THR A 114 -0.35 13.36 15.00
CA THR A 114 -0.54 14.01 16.30
C THR A 114 -1.58 15.13 16.24
N PRO A 115 -2.31 15.39 17.34
CA PRO A 115 -2.28 14.68 18.63
C PRO A 115 -2.81 13.24 18.51
N GLN A 116 -2.46 12.38 19.48
CA GLN A 116 -3.15 11.10 19.62
C GLN A 116 -4.54 11.36 20.20
N VAL A 117 -5.56 10.82 19.54
CA VAL A 117 -6.97 10.96 19.90
C VAL A 117 -7.64 9.60 19.78
N GLU A 118 -8.81 9.45 20.38
CA GLU A 118 -9.62 8.25 20.21
C GLU A 118 -9.99 8.08 18.72
N PRO A 119 -10.09 6.82 18.21
CA PRO A 119 -10.37 6.56 16.80
C PRO A 119 -11.60 7.28 16.24
N GLU A 120 -12.66 7.44 17.05
CA GLU A 120 -13.88 8.17 16.70
C GLU A 120 -13.65 9.68 16.47
N ASP A 121 -12.66 10.27 17.14
CA ASP A 121 -12.32 11.69 17.04
C ASP A 121 -11.29 11.97 15.94
N ALA A 122 -10.59 10.93 15.45
CA ALA A 122 -9.50 11.04 14.48
C ALA A 122 -9.88 11.90 13.26
N LEU A 123 -11.10 11.73 12.75
CA LEU A 123 -11.60 12.51 11.60
C LEU A 123 -11.75 13.99 11.94
N ALA A 124 -12.29 14.33 13.12
CA ALA A 124 -12.50 15.71 13.55
C ALA A 124 -11.16 16.46 13.70
N TYR A 125 -10.11 15.77 14.14
CA TYR A 125 -8.77 16.33 14.27
C TYR A 125 -7.95 16.24 12.97
N GLY A 126 -8.40 15.45 12.00
CA GLY A 126 -7.69 15.20 10.75
C GLY A 126 -6.37 14.45 10.98
N VAL A 127 -6.35 13.47 11.89
CA VAL A 127 -5.14 12.74 12.29
C VAL A 127 -5.30 11.24 12.08
N GLY A 128 -4.20 10.54 11.82
CA GLY A 128 -4.14 9.10 11.65
C GLY A 128 -4.54 8.61 10.26
N ASP A 129 -4.75 7.30 10.21
CA ASP A 129 -5.02 6.52 9.00
C ASP A 129 -6.50 6.59 8.57
N LEU A 130 -6.94 7.79 8.20
CA LEU A 130 -8.36 8.13 8.02
C LEU A 130 -9.10 7.43 6.87
N HIS A 131 -8.38 6.79 5.94
CA HIS A 131 -8.99 6.11 4.79
C HIS A 131 -10.01 7.01 4.05
N LEU A 132 -9.62 8.27 3.81
CA LEU A 132 -10.42 9.21 3.02
C LEU A 132 -10.40 8.80 1.54
N LEU A 133 -11.39 9.25 0.76
CA LEU A 133 -11.33 9.08 -0.68
C LEU A 133 -10.22 10.00 -1.25
N PRO A 134 -9.55 9.60 -2.36
CA PRO A 134 -8.62 10.49 -3.06
C PRO A 134 -9.24 11.87 -3.29
N GLY A 135 -8.48 12.92 -2.97
CA GLY A 135 -8.93 14.31 -3.11
C GLY A 135 -9.61 14.91 -1.87
N GLU A 136 -9.98 14.08 -0.88
CA GLU A 136 -10.51 14.56 0.40
C GLU A 136 -9.40 14.86 1.43
N GLY A 137 -8.19 14.36 1.20
CA GLY A 137 -7.03 14.58 2.06
C GLY A 137 -6.03 15.54 1.43
N LYS A 138 -4.74 15.21 1.51
CA LYS A 138 -3.64 16.06 1.05
C LYS A 138 -2.58 15.33 0.24
N ILE A 139 -2.78 14.06 -0.07
CA ILE A 139 -1.80 13.31 -0.86
C ILE A 139 -1.74 13.89 -2.28
N PRO A 140 -0.56 14.25 -2.79
CA PRO A 140 -0.41 14.79 -4.13
C PRO A 140 -0.36 13.67 -5.18
N PHE A 141 -1.49 12.98 -5.38
CA PHE A 141 -1.59 11.81 -6.27
C PHE A 141 -1.04 12.06 -7.66
N GLY A 142 -1.33 13.22 -8.27
CA GLY A 142 -0.84 13.55 -9.61
C GLY A 142 0.70 13.59 -9.71
N LYS A 143 1.41 13.89 -8.62
CA LYS A 143 2.88 13.82 -8.56
C LYS A 143 3.36 12.41 -8.27
N VAL A 144 2.69 11.70 -7.37
CA VAL A 144 2.99 10.30 -7.02
C VAL A 144 2.85 9.40 -8.25
N LEU A 145 1.71 9.46 -8.95
CA LEU A 145 1.43 8.59 -10.09
C LEU A 145 2.39 8.81 -11.26
N LYS A 146 2.92 10.03 -11.44
CA LYS A 146 3.96 10.33 -12.43
C LYS A 146 5.30 9.61 -12.19
N LEU A 147 5.50 9.07 -10.99
CA LEU A 147 6.69 8.26 -10.68
C LEU A 147 6.59 6.82 -11.20
N PHE A 148 5.39 6.39 -11.63
CA PHE A 148 5.13 5.03 -12.07
C PHE A 148 4.83 4.98 -13.56
N GLY A 149 5.16 3.84 -14.17
CA GLY A 149 4.60 3.45 -15.46
C GLY A 149 3.23 2.80 -15.27
N GLU A 150 2.94 1.75 -16.02
CA GLU A 150 1.73 0.95 -15.82
C GLU A 150 1.85 0.10 -14.55
N VAL A 151 0.99 0.38 -13.57
CA VAL A 151 0.90 -0.37 -12.32
C VAL A 151 -0.57 -0.48 -11.88
N PRO A 152 -1.04 -1.66 -11.43
CA PRO A 152 -2.39 -1.79 -10.89
C PRO A 152 -2.62 -0.88 -9.68
N LEU A 153 -3.80 -0.27 -9.61
CA LEU A 153 -4.26 0.51 -8.46
C LEU A 153 -5.30 -0.29 -7.66
N LEU A 154 -5.17 -0.28 -6.33
CA LEU A 154 -6.17 -0.77 -5.38
C LEU A 154 -6.62 0.39 -4.51
N LEU A 155 -7.88 0.81 -4.67
CA LEU A 155 -8.51 1.82 -3.83
C LEU A 155 -9.03 1.19 -2.53
N LYS A 156 -8.47 1.58 -1.39
CA LYS A 156 -8.89 1.13 -0.06
C LYS A 156 -10.02 2.00 0.46
N VAL A 157 -11.21 1.43 0.60
CA VAL A 157 -12.37 2.08 1.22
C VAL A 157 -12.83 1.23 2.39
N LYS A 158 -12.75 1.77 3.62
CA LYS A 158 -13.17 1.07 4.85
C LYS A 158 -14.61 1.35 5.24
N ASP A 159 -15.14 2.50 4.82
CA ASP A 159 -16.48 2.96 5.18
C ASP A 159 -17.49 2.60 4.06
N PRO A 160 -18.51 1.76 4.33
CA PRO A 160 -19.53 1.40 3.36
C PRO A 160 -20.29 2.61 2.79
N ASP A 161 -20.53 3.65 3.58
CA ASP A 161 -21.25 4.85 3.14
C ASP A 161 -20.38 5.69 2.19
N LYS A 162 -19.06 5.69 2.38
CA LYS A 162 -18.12 6.26 1.41
C LYS A 162 -18.03 5.42 0.15
N PHE A 163 -18.02 4.09 0.27
CA PHE A 163 -17.99 3.19 -0.88
C PHE A 163 -19.20 3.42 -1.79
N ALA A 164 -20.39 3.60 -1.21
CA ALA A 164 -21.62 3.90 -1.96
C ALA A 164 -21.58 5.26 -2.68
N LYS A 165 -20.67 6.17 -2.30
CA LYS A 165 -20.49 7.52 -2.85
C LYS A 165 -19.24 7.64 -3.70
N LEU A 166 -18.63 6.52 -4.11
CA LEU A 166 -17.47 6.56 -4.97
C LEU A 166 -17.76 7.36 -6.24
N PRO A 167 -16.86 8.27 -6.64
CA PRO A 167 -17.00 8.97 -7.90
C PRO A 167 -17.01 7.98 -9.06
N ASP A 168 -17.60 8.40 -10.18
CA ASP A 168 -17.47 7.63 -11.41
C ASP A 168 -15.99 7.54 -11.85
N LYS A 169 -15.72 6.64 -12.79
CA LYS A 169 -14.36 6.38 -13.28
C LYS A 169 -13.68 7.64 -13.80
N GLN A 170 -14.40 8.49 -14.52
CA GLN A 170 -13.82 9.67 -15.16
C GLN A 170 -13.43 10.70 -14.09
N THR A 171 -14.35 10.99 -13.17
CA THR A 171 -14.08 11.89 -12.04
C THR A 171 -12.95 11.37 -11.16
N LEU A 172 -12.87 10.05 -10.91
CA LEU A 172 -11.76 9.49 -10.13
C LEU A 172 -10.40 9.67 -10.83
N ILE A 173 -10.36 9.53 -12.16
CA ILE A 173 -9.13 9.78 -12.94
C ILE A 173 -8.72 11.24 -12.85
N GLU A 174 -9.66 12.17 -13.00
CA GLU A 174 -9.41 13.62 -12.88
C GLU A 174 -8.84 13.97 -11.50
N ILE A 175 -9.48 13.49 -10.43
CA ILE A 175 -9.00 13.65 -9.05
C ILE A 175 -7.57 13.13 -8.87
N LEU A 176 -7.29 11.92 -9.36
CA LEU A 176 -6.00 11.27 -9.17
C LEU A 176 -4.88 11.90 -10.00
N THR A 177 -5.20 12.41 -11.18
CA THR A 177 -4.20 12.96 -12.12
C THR A 177 -4.03 14.46 -12.00
N GLY A 178 -5.02 15.16 -11.43
CA GLY A 178 -5.07 16.62 -11.35
C GLY A 178 -5.29 17.28 -12.72
N ILE A 179 -5.95 16.56 -13.64
CA ILE A 179 -6.35 17.01 -14.98
C ILE A 179 -7.85 17.23 -14.99
#